data_AF-A0A0J9FGI2-F1
#
_entry.id   AF-A0A0J9FGI2-F1
#
_cell.length_a   1.000
_cell.length_b   1.000
_cell.length_c   1.000
_cell.angle_alpha   90.00
_cell.angle_beta   90.00
_cell.angle_gamma   90.00
#
_symmetry.space_group_name_H-M   'P 1'
#
loop_
_entity.id
_entity.type
_entity.pdbx_description
1 polymer ?
#
loop_
_entity_poly.entity_id
_entity_poly.type
_entity_poly.pdbx_seq_one_letter_code
_entity_poly.pdbx_strand_id
1 'polypeptide(L)'
;MADKNINCITTREQYDEIRSRMDVLIKEATKKGLLEPGEDNEYVREISRLAKLSAEYEDNYLNILPLRVKNPLIQCMEDYFYSRNLKRKDAAELLGVNESVFSQIMNGKRKISVSLAKKLYTDLNIDANLIIQNL
;
A
#
# COMPACT_ATOMS: atom_id res chain seq x y z
N MET A 1 -25.06 26.40 -10.00
CA MET A 1 -23.71 26.57 -9.45
C MET A 1 -22.75 26.42 -10.61
N ALA A 2 -21.83 27.36 -10.82
CA ALA A 2 -20.97 27.35 -11.99
C ALA A 2 -19.95 26.21 -11.87
N ASP A 3 -20.17 25.14 -12.62
CA ASP A 3 -19.19 24.08 -12.81
C ASP A 3 -17.97 24.65 -13.53
N LYS A 4 -16.97 25.05 -12.74
CA LYS A 4 -15.60 25.12 -13.26
C LYS A 4 -15.26 23.70 -13.68
N ASN A 5 -15.28 23.48 -14.98
CA ASN A 5 -14.86 22.25 -15.63
C ASN A 5 -13.32 22.14 -15.46
N ILE A 6 -12.88 21.80 -14.25
CA ILE A 6 -11.46 21.59 -13.95
C ILE A 6 -11.10 20.24 -14.56
N ASN A 7 -10.34 20.29 -15.66
CA ASN A 7 -9.91 19.10 -16.39
C ASN A 7 -8.51 18.63 -15.97
N CYS A 8 -7.76 19.45 -15.21
CA CYS A 8 -6.46 19.09 -14.66
C CYS A 8 -6.16 19.91 -13.41
N ILE A 9 -5.48 19.29 -12.44
CA ILE A 9 -4.98 19.92 -11.22
C ILE A 9 -3.47 20.07 -11.40
N THR A 10 -2.97 21.30 -11.30
CA THR A 10 -1.54 21.57 -11.43
C THR A 10 -0.98 22.34 -10.23
N THR A 11 -1.85 22.86 -9.37
CA THR A 11 -1.47 23.60 -8.17
C THR A 11 -2.03 22.97 -6.90
N ARG A 12 -1.36 23.24 -5.77
CA ARG A 12 -1.79 22.74 -4.46
C ARG A 12 -3.15 23.29 -4.05
N GLU A 13 -3.42 24.55 -4.37
CA GLU A 13 -4.69 25.22 -4.05
C GLU A 13 -5.87 24.55 -4.77
N GLN A 14 -5.70 24.17 -6.05
CA GLN A 14 -6.71 23.42 -6.81
C GLN A 14 -6.96 22.04 -6.22
N TYR A 15 -5.91 21.36 -5.77
CA TYR A 15 -6.01 20.07 -5.10
C TYR A 15 -6.81 20.18 -3.80
N ASP A 16 -6.52 21.18 -2.97
CA ASP A 16 -7.22 21.40 -1.70
C ASP A 16 -8.71 21.81 -1.94
N GLU A 17 -9.00 22.61 -2.98
CA GLU A 17 -10.37 22.96 -3.39
C GLU A 17 -11.17 21.72 -3.84
N ILE A 18 -10.57 20.88 -4.68
CA ILE A 18 -11.20 19.64 -5.17
C ILE A 18 -11.43 18.64 -4.05
N ARG A 19 -10.48 18.51 -3.13
CA ARG A 19 -10.61 17.65 -1.95
C ARG A 19 -11.77 18.10 -1.06
N SER A 20 -11.87 19.40 -0.80
CA SER A 20 -12.98 19.98 -0.03
C SER A 20 -14.33 19.74 -0.73
N ARG A 21 -14.38 19.93 -2.06
CA ARG A 21 -15.59 19.66 -2.86
C ARG A 21 -15.98 18.18 -2.83
N MET A 22 -15.01 17.27 -2.94
CA MET A 22 -15.23 15.83 -2.86
C MET A 22 -15.78 15.42 -1.49
N ASP A 23 -15.26 15.97 -0.39
CA ASP A 23 -15.76 15.71 0.96
C ASP A 23 -17.22 16.16 1.14
N VAL A 24 -17.59 17.30 0.56
CA VAL A 24 -18.99 17.77 0.55
C VAL A 24 -19.88 16.81 -0.24
N LEU A 25 -19.46 16.42 -1.45
CA LEU A 25 -20.22 15.48 -2.29
C LEU A 25 -20.40 14.12 -1.62
N ILE A 26 -19.37 13.57 -0.98
CA ILE A 26 -19.44 12.31 -0.24
C ILE A 26 -20.41 12.43 0.94
N LYS A 27 -20.38 13.54 1.69
CA LYS A 27 -21.33 13.76 2.80
C LYS A 27 -22.77 13.87 2.33
N GLU A 28 -23.01 14.57 1.23
CA GLU A 28 -24.35 14.68 0.63
C GLU A 28 -24.85 13.34 0.11
N ALA A 29 -24.01 12.60 -0.62
CA ALA A 29 -24.35 11.28 -1.16
C ALA A 29 -24.60 10.26 -0.03
N THR A 30 -23.76 10.26 1.01
CA THR A 30 -23.97 9.45 2.23
C THR A 30 -25.31 9.77 2.89
N LYS A 31 -25.63 11.06 3.07
CA LYS A 31 -26.90 11.48 3.70
C LYS A 31 -28.12 11.06 2.88
N LYS A 32 -27.97 11.01 1.55
CA LYS A 32 -29.04 10.60 0.62
C LYS A 32 -29.08 9.08 0.36
N GLY A 33 -28.15 8.30 0.91
CA GLY A 33 -28.06 6.85 0.67
C GLY A 33 -27.65 6.48 -0.77
N LEU A 34 -26.93 7.37 -1.46
CA LEU A 34 -26.58 7.26 -2.88
C LEU A 34 -25.18 6.66 -3.10
N LEU A 35 -24.65 5.89 -2.15
CA LEU A 35 -23.32 5.27 -2.24
C LEU A 35 -23.39 3.74 -2.17
N GLU A 36 -24.54 3.17 -2.52
CA GLU A 36 -24.71 1.72 -2.50
C GLU A 36 -23.88 1.03 -3.61
N PRO A 37 -23.36 -0.18 -3.36
CA PRO A 37 -22.56 -0.91 -4.33
C PRO A 37 -23.34 -1.17 -5.64
N GLY A 38 -22.82 -0.66 -6.76
CA GLY A 38 -23.43 -0.82 -8.08
C GLY A 38 -24.36 0.32 -8.51
N GLU A 39 -24.53 1.36 -7.70
CA GLU A 39 -25.20 2.58 -8.15
C GLU A 39 -24.31 3.43 -9.06
N ASP A 40 -24.86 3.81 -10.21
CA ASP A 40 -24.25 4.74 -11.17
C ASP A 40 -25.04 6.05 -11.21
N ASN A 41 -24.94 6.82 -10.13
CA ASN A 41 -25.58 8.12 -10.00
C ASN A 41 -24.59 9.27 -10.27
N GLU A 42 -25.13 10.48 -10.44
CA GLU A 42 -24.33 11.68 -10.73
C GLU A 42 -23.26 11.96 -9.66
N TYR A 43 -23.56 11.67 -8.39
CA TYR A 43 -22.61 11.82 -7.29
C TYR A 43 -21.44 10.84 -7.42
N VAL A 44 -21.70 9.56 -7.67
CA VAL A 44 -20.67 8.54 -7.86
C VAL A 44 -19.78 8.89 -9.06
N ARG A 45 -20.37 9.34 -10.17
CA ARG A 45 -19.62 9.77 -11.36
C ARG A 45 -18.74 10.99 -11.07
N GLU A 46 -19.27 11.99 -10.39
CA GLU A 46 -18.52 13.21 -10.08
C GLU A 46 -17.44 12.97 -9.03
N ILE A 47 -17.72 12.18 -7.98
CA ILE A 47 -16.71 11.75 -7.00
C ILE A 47 -15.60 10.96 -7.71
N SER A 48 -15.95 10.03 -8.60
CA SER A 48 -14.97 9.25 -9.38
C SER A 48 -14.10 10.14 -10.26
N ARG A 49 -14.70 11.16 -10.89
CA ARG A 49 -13.98 12.15 -11.70
C ARG A 49 -12.99 12.95 -10.85
N LEU A 50 -13.44 13.51 -9.72
CA LEU A 50 -12.59 14.30 -8.82
C LEU A 50 -11.48 13.46 -8.17
N ALA A 51 -11.78 12.20 -7.83
CA ALA A 51 -10.79 11.25 -7.31
C ALA A 51 -9.69 10.97 -8.35
N LYS A 52 -10.06 10.77 -9.62
CA LYS A 52 -9.09 10.57 -10.70
C LYS A 52 -8.18 11.78 -10.89
N LEU A 53 -8.75 12.99 -10.91
CA LEU A 53 -7.97 14.23 -11.01
C LEU A 53 -7.00 14.41 -9.83
N SER A 54 -7.45 14.04 -8.62
CA SER A 54 -6.61 14.09 -7.41
C SER A 54 -5.46 13.08 -7.48
N ALA A 55 -5.72 11.85 -7.94
CA ALA A 55 -4.70 10.83 -8.14
C ALA A 55 -3.65 11.26 -9.18
N GLU A 56 -4.09 11.85 -10.31
CA GLU A 56 -3.18 12.39 -11.32
C GLU A 56 -2.29 13.51 -10.76
N TYR A 57 -2.81 14.39 -9.91
CA TYR A 57 -2.00 15.39 -9.23
C TYR A 57 -1.00 14.77 -8.25
N GLU A 58 -1.45 13.78 -7.49
CA GLU A 58 -0.64 13.08 -6.51
C GLU A 58 0.57 12.39 -7.17
N ASP A 59 0.33 11.67 -8.26
CA ASP A 59 1.36 10.97 -9.04
C ASP A 59 2.38 11.95 -9.68
N ASN A 60 1.90 13.07 -10.25
CA ASN A 60 2.76 13.99 -11.00
C ASN A 60 3.47 15.04 -10.13
N TYR A 61 2.86 15.47 -9.03
CA TYR A 61 3.32 16.65 -8.28
C TYR A 61 3.62 16.41 -6.81
N LEU A 62 2.94 15.49 -6.13
CA LEU A 62 3.20 15.22 -4.71
C LEU A 62 4.44 14.36 -4.49
N ASN A 63 5.04 13.84 -5.57
CA ASN A 63 6.22 12.99 -5.52
C ASN A 63 6.06 11.92 -4.42
N ILE A 64 4.83 11.40 -4.29
CA ILE A 64 4.54 10.28 -3.41
C ILE A 64 5.44 9.17 -3.92
N LEU A 65 6.49 8.92 -3.16
CA LEU A 65 7.41 7.84 -3.43
C LEU A 65 6.55 6.61 -3.74
N PRO A 66 6.84 5.86 -4.83
CA PRO A 66 6.13 4.62 -5.07
C PRO A 66 6.11 3.89 -3.74
N LEU A 67 4.91 3.54 -3.24
CA LEU A 67 4.73 2.79 -2.00
C LEU A 67 5.86 1.78 -2.00
N ARG A 68 6.83 1.92 -1.07
CA ARG A 68 8.05 1.11 -1.12
C ARG A 68 7.56 -0.32 -1.06
N VAL A 69 7.44 -0.95 -2.23
CA VAL A 69 6.90 -2.30 -2.34
C VAL A 69 7.98 -3.10 -1.68
N LYS A 70 7.76 -3.44 -0.41
CA LYS A 70 8.68 -4.29 0.32
C LYS A 70 8.86 -5.52 -0.56
N ASN A 71 10.10 -5.98 -0.64
CA ASN A 71 10.41 -7.19 -1.40
C ASN A 71 9.35 -8.25 -1.05
N PRO A 72 8.65 -8.84 -2.04
CA PRO A 72 7.52 -9.75 -1.81
C PRO A 72 7.84 -10.86 -0.80
N LEU A 73 9.09 -11.33 -0.77
CA LEU A 73 9.55 -12.31 0.20
C LEU A 73 9.58 -11.75 1.63
N ILE A 74 10.05 -10.52 1.83
CA ILE A 74 10.06 -9.85 3.13
C ILE A 74 8.62 -9.63 3.61
N GLN A 75 7.71 -9.27 2.71
CA GLN A 75 6.29 -9.15 3.03
C GLN A 75 5.70 -10.48 3.51
N CYS A 76 5.93 -11.58 2.77
CA CYS A 76 5.46 -12.91 3.20
C CYS A 76 6.05 -13.33 4.56
N MET A 77 7.31 -12.98 4.84
CA MET A 77 7.91 -13.21 6.15
C MET A 77 7.21 -12.39 7.24
N GLU A 78 6.98 -11.08 7.02
CA GLU A 78 6.24 -10.23 7.97
C GLU A 78 4.84 -10.79 8.25
N ASP A 79 4.11 -11.18 7.21
CA ASP A 79 2.74 -11.70 7.33
C ASP A 79 2.72 -13.01 8.13
N TYR A 80 3.69 -13.90 7.90
CA TYR A 80 3.84 -15.14 8.67
C TYR A 80 4.08 -14.85 10.16
N PHE A 81 5.05 -13.98 10.48
CA PHE A 81 5.36 -13.66 11.88
C PHE A 81 4.23 -12.91 12.57
N TYR A 82 3.58 -11.99 11.86
CA TYR A 82 2.43 -11.24 12.36
C TYR A 82 1.25 -12.17 12.66
N SER A 83 0.92 -13.08 11.75
CA SER A 83 -0.17 -14.05 11.94
C SER A 83 0.04 -14.96 13.15
N ARG A 84 1.30 -15.20 13.55
CA ARG A 84 1.67 -16.03 14.70
C ARG A 84 1.99 -15.23 15.97
N ASN A 85 1.78 -13.91 15.97
CA ASN A 85 2.15 -13.01 17.09
C ASN A 85 3.61 -13.17 17.56
N LEU A 86 4.52 -13.49 16.64
CA LEU A 86 5.93 -13.69 16.96
C LEU A 86 6.64 -12.34 17.07
N LYS A 87 7.35 -12.10 18.17
CA LYS A 87 8.19 -10.91 18.27
C LYS A 87 9.42 -11.08 17.39
N ARG A 88 10.05 -9.96 17.02
CA ARG A 88 11.27 -9.97 16.18
C ARG A 88 12.39 -10.85 16.74
N LYS A 89 12.49 -10.96 18.06
CA LYS A 89 13.44 -11.85 18.75
C LYS A 89 13.12 -13.32 18.48
N ASP A 90 11.87 -13.71 18.71
CA ASP A 90 11.40 -15.10 18.50
C ASP A 90 11.51 -15.51 17.03
N ALA A 91 11.20 -14.58 16.10
CA ALA A 91 11.37 -14.79 14.66
C ALA A 91 12.83 -15.01 14.26
N ALA A 92 13.76 -14.25 14.86
CA ALA A 92 15.19 -14.40 14.62
C ALA A 92 15.70 -15.75 15.16
N GLU A 93 15.27 -16.14 16.36
CA GLU A 93 15.59 -17.45 16.96
C GLU A 93 15.06 -18.61 16.12
N LEU A 94 13.82 -18.54 15.63
CA LEU A 94 13.21 -19.55 14.76
C LEU A 94 14.05 -19.77 13.49
N LEU A 95 14.51 -18.67 12.90
CA LEU A 95 15.36 -18.70 11.71
C LEU A 95 16.84 -19.03 12.03
N GLY A 96 17.21 -19.12 13.31
CA GLY A 96 18.58 -19.33 13.77
C GLY A 96 19.53 -18.21 13.35
N VAL A 97 19.06 -16.97 13.34
CA VAL A 97 19.84 -15.76 13.05
C VAL A 97 19.80 -14.82 14.25
N ASN A 98 20.83 -13.99 14.39
CA ASN A 98 20.80 -12.94 15.43
C ASN A 98 19.75 -11.88 15.09
N GLU A 99 19.14 -11.26 16.10
CA GLU A 99 18.12 -10.20 15.95
C GLU A 99 18.60 -9.04 15.06
N SER A 100 19.87 -8.64 15.20
CA SER A 100 20.49 -7.61 14.34
C SER A 100 20.55 -8.04 12.87
N VAL A 101 20.89 -9.31 12.61
CA VAL A 101 20.95 -9.87 11.26
C VAL A 101 19.56 -9.99 10.65
N PHE A 102 18.59 -10.45 11.44
CA PHE A 102 17.18 -10.48 11.04
C PHE A 102 16.69 -9.09 10.64
N SER A 103 16.93 -8.08 11.48
CA SER A 103 16.55 -6.69 11.19
C SER A 103 17.22 -6.17 9.91
N GLN A 104 18.48 -6.49 9.66
CA GLN A 104 19.15 -6.11 8.41
C GLN A 104 18.54 -6.76 7.17
N ILE A 105 18.10 -8.02 7.27
CA ILE A 105 17.41 -8.75 6.20
C ILE A 105 16.03 -8.13 5.94
N MET A 106 15.23 -7.90 6.99
CA MET A 106 13.89 -7.29 6.88
C MET A 106 13.94 -5.87 6.30
N ASN A 107 15.03 -5.14 6.54
CA ASN A 107 15.25 -3.81 5.97
C ASN A 107 15.92 -3.83 4.58
N GLY A 108 16.17 -5.01 3.99
CA GLY A 108 16.81 -5.16 2.68
C GLY A 108 18.30 -4.75 2.64
N LYS A 109 18.92 -4.50 3.80
CA LYS A 109 20.35 -4.14 3.89
C LYS A 109 21.27 -5.35 3.72
N ARG A 110 20.73 -6.56 3.89
CA ARG A 110 21.48 -7.81 3.79
C ARG A 110 20.71 -8.84 2.98
N LYS A 111 21.39 -9.46 2.03
CA LYS A 111 20.85 -10.59 1.25
C LYS A 111 20.64 -11.83 2.11
N ILE A 112 19.66 -12.63 1.73
CA ILE A 112 19.33 -13.89 2.38
C ILE A 112 20.37 -14.94 1.97
N SER A 113 20.91 -15.68 2.93
CA SER A 113 21.82 -16.78 2.63
C SER A 113 21.04 -18.01 2.14
N VAL A 114 21.68 -18.87 1.36
CA VAL A 114 21.08 -20.14 0.90
C VAL A 114 20.64 -21.02 2.08
N SER A 115 21.37 -20.98 3.20
CA SER A 115 20.99 -21.67 4.44
C SER A 115 19.69 -21.15 5.04
N LEU A 116 19.46 -19.83 5.01
CA LEU A 116 18.24 -19.20 5.50
C LEU A 116 17.08 -19.42 4.52
N ALA A 117 17.33 -19.32 3.21
CA ALA A 117 16.37 -19.67 2.16
C ALA A 117 15.80 -21.08 2.33
N LYS A 118 16.66 -22.06 2.66
CA LYS A 118 16.21 -23.43 2.96
C LYS A 118 15.24 -23.47 4.15
N LYS A 119 15.52 -22.72 5.23
CA LYS A 119 14.63 -22.63 6.40
C LYS A 119 13.32 -21.92 6.09
N LEU A 120 13.34 -20.89 5.27
CA LEU A 120 12.12 -20.21 4.81
C LEU A 120 11.21 -21.16 4.03
N TYR A 121 11.82 -22.03 3.21
CA TYR A 121 11.09 -23.07 2.50
C TYR A 121 10.56 -24.16 3.46
N THR A 122 11.40 -24.68 4.37
CA THR A 122 11.00 -25.81 5.23
C THR A 122 10.08 -25.41 6.39
N ASP A 123 10.34 -24.28 7.03
CA ASP A 123 9.71 -23.90 8.29
C ASP A 123 8.55 -22.92 8.09
N LEU A 124 8.65 -22.05 7.06
CA LEU A 124 7.59 -21.08 6.72
C LEU A 124 6.77 -21.51 5.50
N ASN A 125 7.15 -22.60 4.81
CA ASN A 125 6.49 -23.10 3.59
C ASN A 125 6.33 -22.02 2.51
N ILE A 126 7.30 -21.10 2.42
CA ILE A 126 7.35 -20.03 1.41
C ILE A 126 7.79 -20.63 0.08
N ASP A 127 7.14 -20.23 -1.02
CA ASP A 127 7.42 -20.73 -2.36
C ASP A 127 8.90 -20.57 -2.76
N ALA A 128 9.51 -21.64 -3.27
CA ALA A 128 10.91 -21.64 -3.65
C ALA A 128 11.23 -20.69 -4.81
N ASN A 129 10.32 -20.51 -5.77
CA ASN A 129 10.49 -19.53 -6.85
C ASN A 129 10.49 -18.12 -6.30
N LEU A 130 9.60 -17.82 -5.33
CA LEU A 130 9.58 -16.51 -4.67
C LEU A 130 10.91 -16.22 -3.97
N ILE A 131 11.51 -17.23 -3.33
CA ILE A 131 12.82 -17.11 -2.68
C ILE A 131 13.92 -16.88 -3.71
N ILE A 132 13.97 -17.68 -4.77
CA ILE A 132 15.01 -17.59 -5.81
C ILE A 132 14.98 -16.23 -6.54
N GLN A 133 13.78 -15.70 -6.82
CA GLN A 133 13.61 -14.41 -7.49
C GLN A 133 14.02 -13.21 -6.61
N ASN A 134 14.15 -13.40 -5.29
CA ASN A 134 14.34 -12.33 -4.31
C ASN A 134 15.62 -12.47 -3.45
N LEU A 135 16.61 -13.27 -3.90
CA LEU A 135 17.93 -13.48 -3.26
C LEU A 135 18.97 -12.36 -3.53
#